data_AF-A0A9E5NF40-F1
#
_entry.id   AF-A0A9E5NF40-F1
#
_cell.length_a   1.000
_cell.length_b   1.000
_cell.length_c   1.000
_cell.angle_alpha   90.00
_cell.angle_beta   90.00
_cell.angle_gamma   90.00
#
_symmetry.space_group_name_H-M   'P 1'
#
loop_
_entity.id
_entity.type
_entity.pdbx_description
1 polymer ?
#
loop_
_entity_poly.entity_id
_entity_poly.type
_entity_poly.pdbx_seq_one_letter_code
_entity_poly.pdbx_strand_id
1 'polypeptide(L)'
;MWQRALLWAQEEVRQRPGDAFAWFNLGTDLVAQGEFEEAAAAYDQARMIGLPWRMLWYQFGPFQAYYETGRYEELIALADATIAVTSDVEELFYWKGLGLQAMGDSTGALRAFQRAVSLNPGYAEAADALASIGE
;
A
#
# COMPACT_ATOMS: atom_id res chain seq x y z
N MET A 1 -10.56 17.16 -11.59
CA MET A 1 -10.61 17.57 -10.17
C MET A 1 -9.28 17.26 -9.47
N TRP A 2 -8.63 16.15 -9.78
CA TRP A 2 -7.33 15.70 -9.23
C TRP A 2 -6.15 16.66 -9.42
N GLN A 3 -6.00 17.29 -10.59
CA GLN A 3 -4.90 18.25 -10.85
C GLN A 3 -4.89 19.45 -9.89
N ARG A 4 -6.06 19.94 -9.46
CA ARG A 4 -6.12 21.05 -8.48
C ARG A 4 -5.80 20.57 -7.07
N ALA A 5 -6.21 19.35 -6.71
CA ALA A 5 -5.91 18.74 -5.42
C ALA A 5 -4.39 18.55 -5.27
N LEU A 6 -3.73 17.98 -6.29
CA LEU A 6 -2.29 17.80 -6.28
C LEU A 6 -1.52 19.11 -6.15
N LEU A 7 -1.91 20.17 -6.86
CA LEU A 7 -1.25 21.47 -6.74
C LEU A 7 -1.37 22.03 -5.31
N TRP A 8 -2.51 21.82 -4.64
CA TRP A 8 -2.69 22.22 -3.25
C TRP A 8 -1.88 21.36 -2.29
N ALA A 9 -1.86 20.04 -2.46
CA ALA A 9 -1.05 19.15 -1.64
C ALA A 9 0.46 19.45 -1.78
N GLN A 10 0.93 19.76 -3.00
CA GLN A 10 2.30 20.21 -3.26
C GLN A 10 2.62 21.55 -2.60
N GLU A 11 1.68 22.49 -2.58
CA GLU A 11 1.84 23.74 -1.84
C GLU A 11 1.86 23.52 -0.33
N GLU A 12 1.02 22.62 0.17
CA GLU A 12 0.94 22.32 1.60
C GLU A 12 2.25 21.76 2.14
N VAL A 13 2.85 20.78 1.45
CA VAL A 13 4.15 20.23 1.86
C VAL A 13 5.28 21.25 1.75
N ARG A 14 5.19 22.23 0.84
CA ARG A 14 6.16 23.34 0.75
C ARG A 14 6.05 24.30 1.93
N GLN A 15 4.82 24.61 2.36
CA GLN A 15 4.60 25.50 3.50
C GLN A 15 4.84 24.80 4.84
N ARG A 16 4.59 23.49 4.91
CA ARG A 16 4.68 22.68 6.14
C ARG A 16 5.47 21.40 5.89
N PRO A 17 6.79 21.50 5.65
CA PRO A 17 7.61 20.33 5.29
C PRO A 17 7.74 19.29 6.41
N GLY A 18 7.42 19.66 7.66
CA GLY A 18 7.40 18.77 8.81
C GLY A 18 6.01 18.22 9.17
N ASP A 19 4.99 18.40 8.33
CA ASP A 19 3.65 17.87 8.56
C ASP A 19 3.47 16.50 7.88
N ALA A 20 3.49 15.43 8.66
CA ALA A 20 3.35 14.07 8.15
C ALA A 20 2.03 13.83 7.40
N PHE A 21 0.94 14.50 7.80
CA PHE A 21 -0.36 14.34 7.14
C PHE A 21 -0.38 14.99 5.76
N ALA A 22 0.26 16.15 5.61
CA ALA A 22 0.40 16.82 4.31
C ALA A 22 1.14 15.92 3.31
N TRP A 23 2.23 15.28 3.73
CA TRP A 23 2.98 14.34 2.89
C TRP A 23 2.17 13.09 2.54
N PHE A 24 1.39 12.54 3.48
CA PHE A 24 0.52 11.41 3.18
C PHE A 24 -0.59 11.76 2.18
N ASN A 25 -1.22 12.94 2.35
CA ASN A 25 -2.25 13.42 1.43
C ASN A 25 -1.68 13.64 0.03
N LEU A 26 -0.48 14.21 -0.07
CA LEU A 26 0.24 14.32 -1.34
C LEU A 26 0.45 12.95 -1.99
N GLY A 27 0.93 11.96 -1.24
CA GLY A 27 1.08 10.59 -1.75
C GLY A 27 -0.24 10.02 -2.30
N THR A 28 -1.34 10.29 -1.62
CA THR A 28 -2.67 9.82 -2.02
C THR A 28 -3.17 10.48 -3.32
N ASP A 29 -2.96 11.79 -3.46
CA ASP A 29 -3.28 12.52 -4.69
C ASP A 29 -2.40 12.11 -5.88
N LEU A 30 -1.16 11.71 -5.61
CA LEU A 30 -0.22 11.19 -6.61
C LEU A 30 -0.60 9.77 -7.08
N VAL A 31 -0.98 8.87 -6.16
CA VAL A 31 -1.56 7.56 -6.52
C VAL A 31 -2.78 7.72 -7.42
N ALA A 32 -3.68 8.65 -7.09
CA ALA A 32 -4.87 8.93 -7.90
C ALA A 32 -4.56 9.44 -9.32
N GLN A 33 -3.33 9.90 -9.57
CA GLN A 33 -2.86 10.32 -10.90
C GLN A 33 -1.92 9.32 -11.57
N GLY A 34 -1.57 8.22 -10.90
CA GLY A 34 -0.65 7.20 -11.41
C GLY A 34 0.83 7.58 -11.28
N GLU A 35 1.16 8.64 -10.55
CA GLU A 35 2.53 9.10 -10.30
C GLU A 35 3.10 8.33 -9.09
N PHE A 36 3.34 7.02 -9.28
CA PHE A 36 3.60 6.10 -8.17
C PHE A 36 4.97 6.28 -7.52
N GLU A 37 6.00 6.69 -8.27
CA GLU A 37 7.36 6.94 -7.76
C GLU A 37 7.34 8.09 -6.74
N GLU A 38 6.75 9.22 -7.14
CA GLU A 38 6.56 10.38 -6.27
C GLU A 38 5.62 10.06 -5.10
N ALA A 39 4.59 9.24 -5.33
CA ALA A 39 3.70 8.82 -4.25
C ALA A 39 4.44 8.02 -3.17
N ALA A 40 5.26 7.04 -3.59
CA ALA A 40 6.07 6.23 -2.68
C ALA A 40 7.03 7.11 -1.86
N ALA A 41 7.69 8.07 -2.52
CA ALA A 41 8.56 9.04 -1.84
C ALA A 41 7.80 9.92 -0.83
N ALA A 42 6.59 10.37 -1.17
CA ALA A 42 5.76 11.16 -0.26
C ALA A 42 5.30 10.35 0.95
N TYR A 43 4.93 9.07 0.77
CA TYR A 43 4.58 8.19 1.88
C TYR A 43 5.79 7.88 2.79
N ASP A 44 6.98 7.68 2.23
CA ASP A 44 8.20 7.51 3.01
C ASP A 44 8.50 8.76 3.85
N GLN A 45 8.37 9.94 3.25
CA GLN A 45 8.56 11.20 3.95
C GLN A 45 7.57 11.37 5.11
N ALA A 46 6.28 11.05 4.90
CA ALA A 46 5.28 11.05 5.95
C ALA A 46 5.67 10.13 7.12
N ARG A 47 6.10 8.91 6.82
CA ARG A 47 6.55 7.92 7.83
C ARG A 47 7.80 8.39 8.56
N MET A 48 8.77 8.97 7.87
CA MET A 48 10.01 9.48 8.47
C MET A 48 9.75 10.65 9.43
N ILE A 49 8.79 11.53 9.12
CA ILE A 49 8.39 12.64 10.00
C ILE A 49 7.68 12.12 11.26
N GLY A 50 7.04 10.95 11.18
CA GLY A 50 6.36 10.31 12.30
C GLY A 50 4.84 10.22 12.12
N LEU A 51 4.37 9.94 10.91
CA LEU A 51 2.96 9.61 10.67
C LEU A 51 2.51 8.52 11.66
N PRO A 52 1.44 8.74 12.44
CA PRO A 52 0.98 7.75 13.40
C PRO A 52 0.60 6.44 12.70
N TRP A 53 1.13 5.31 13.18
CA TRP A 53 0.92 4.00 12.53
C TRP A 53 -0.56 3.64 12.33
N ARG A 54 -1.46 4.04 13.25
CA ARG A 54 -2.91 3.80 13.15
C ARG A 54 -3.55 4.44 11.92
N MET A 55 -2.91 5.47 11.38
CA MET A 55 -3.36 6.14 10.18
C MET A 55 -3.34 5.22 8.96
N LEU A 56 -2.41 4.25 8.93
CA LEU A 56 -2.26 3.30 7.84
C LEU A 56 -3.33 2.20 7.83
N TRP A 57 -4.20 2.15 8.83
CA TRP A 57 -5.34 1.24 8.83
C TRP A 57 -6.30 1.59 7.70
N TYR A 58 -6.64 0.58 6.90
CA TYR A 58 -7.48 0.73 5.71
C TYR A 58 -6.96 1.74 4.68
N GLN A 59 -5.65 2.02 4.69
CA GLN A 59 -5.01 2.86 3.69
C GLN A 59 -4.18 2.00 2.73
N PHE A 60 -4.67 1.85 1.50
CA PHE A 60 -4.04 0.96 0.53
C PHE A 60 -3.12 1.66 -0.48
N GLY A 61 -3.19 3.00 -0.54
CA GLY A 61 -2.35 3.82 -1.44
C GLY A 61 -0.85 3.54 -1.34
N PRO A 62 -0.25 3.44 -0.14
CA PRO A 62 1.17 3.09 -0.01
C PRO A 62 1.52 1.72 -0.59
N PHE A 63 0.64 0.72 -0.43
CA PHE A 63 0.88 -0.63 -0.97
C PHE A 63 0.87 -0.62 -2.50
N GLN A 64 -0.10 0.07 -3.10
CA GLN A 64 -0.16 0.25 -4.55
C GLN A 64 1.07 0.99 -5.06
N ALA A 65 1.45 2.11 -4.43
CA ALA A 65 2.63 2.88 -4.83
C ALA A 65 3.92 2.05 -4.77
N TYR A 66 4.12 1.27 -3.70
CA TYR A 66 5.30 0.40 -3.61
C TYR A 66 5.26 -0.76 -4.60
N TYR A 67 4.08 -1.32 -4.90
CA TYR A 67 3.96 -2.39 -5.87
C TYR A 67 4.31 -1.93 -7.29
N GLU A 68 3.74 -0.81 -7.74
CA GLU A 68 3.93 -0.27 -9.09
C GLU A 68 5.37 0.24 -9.32
N THR A 69 6.08 0.58 -8.24
CA THR A 69 7.49 1.03 -8.28
C THR A 69 8.50 -0.10 -8.06
N GLY A 70 8.04 -1.35 -7.90
CA GLY A 70 8.91 -2.50 -7.69
C GLY A 70 9.53 -2.59 -6.29
N ARG A 71 9.05 -1.80 -5.33
CA ARG A 71 9.51 -1.76 -3.93
C ARG A 71 8.83 -2.85 -3.10
N TYR A 72 8.99 -4.09 -3.54
CA TYR A 72 8.24 -5.23 -3.00
C TYR A 72 8.63 -5.56 -1.56
N GLU A 73 9.90 -5.40 -1.18
CA GLU A 73 10.35 -5.59 0.20
C GLU A 73 9.69 -4.60 1.16
N GLU A 74 9.61 -3.31 0.81
CA GLU A 74 8.93 -2.31 1.63
C GLU A 74 7.43 -2.54 1.71
N LEU A 75 6.81 -3.00 0.62
CA LEU A 75 5.41 -3.42 0.61
C LEU A 75 5.18 -4.56 1.61
N ILE A 76 5.96 -5.64 1.52
CA ILE A 76 5.83 -6.80 2.41
C ILE A 76 6.07 -6.39 3.86
N ALA A 77 7.11 -5.58 4.12
CA ALA A 77 7.40 -5.08 5.46
C ALA A 77 6.26 -4.22 6.03
N LEU A 78 5.64 -3.37 5.19
CA LEU A 78 4.48 -2.58 5.59
C LEU A 78 3.27 -3.47 5.89
N ALA A 79 3.03 -4.49 5.05
CA ALA A 79 1.93 -5.44 5.25
C ALA A 79 2.12 -6.20 6.56
N ASP A 80 3.32 -6.74 6.81
CA ASP A 80 3.63 -7.49 8.02
C ASP A 80 3.51 -6.65 9.29
N ALA A 81 4.00 -5.40 9.26
CA ALA A 81 3.86 -4.48 10.38
C ALA A 81 2.38 -4.16 10.67
N THR A 82 1.55 -4.02 9.64
CA THR A 82 0.11 -3.75 9.79
C THR A 82 -0.66 -5.00 10.24
N ILE A 83 -0.35 -6.18 9.70
CA ILE A 83 -0.97 -7.45 10.08
C ILE A 83 -0.71 -7.78 11.56
N ALA A 84 0.49 -7.46 12.08
CA ALA A 84 0.84 -7.68 13.48
C ALA A 84 -0.06 -6.93 14.48
N VAL A 85 -0.74 -5.87 14.02
CA VAL A 85 -1.62 -5.02 14.85
C VAL A 85 -3.09 -5.09 14.43
N THR A 86 -3.40 -5.58 13.22
CA THR A 86 -4.76 -5.83 12.72
C THR A 86 -4.77 -7.07 11.81
N SER A 87 -5.18 -8.22 12.36
CA SER A 87 -5.09 -9.52 11.67
C SER A 87 -6.27 -9.88 10.76
N ASP A 88 -7.28 -9.04 10.70
CA ASP A 88 -8.61 -9.38 10.16
C ASP A 88 -8.99 -8.49 8.95
N VAL A 89 -7.98 -7.99 8.22
CA VAL A 89 -8.15 -7.18 7.00
C VAL A 89 -7.57 -7.96 5.82
N GLU A 90 -8.44 -8.46 4.94
CA GLU A 90 -8.09 -9.32 3.81
C GLU A 90 -7.14 -8.65 2.82
N GLU A 91 -7.29 -7.35 2.58
CA GLU A 91 -6.50 -6.58 1.62
C GLU A 91 -5.02 -6.55 1.99
N LEU A 92 -4.68 -6.60 3.29
CA LEU A 92 -3.28 -6.67 3.73
C LEU A 92 -2.61 -7.97 3.29
N PHE A 93 -3.34 -9.08 3.35
CA PHE A 93 -2.86 -10.38 2.90
C PHE A 93 -2.82 -10.46 1.37
N TYR A 94 -3.76 -9.82 0.68
CA TYR A 94 -3.72 -9.70 -0.77
C TYR A 94 -2.50 -8.92 -1.25
N TRP A 95 -2.25 -7.71 -0.72
CA TRP A 95 -1.07 -6.92 -1.07
C TRP A 95 0.23 -7.67 -0.75
N LYS A 96 0.33 -8.30 0.43
CA LYS A 96 1.48 -9.14 0.78
C LYS A 96 1.68 -10.27 -0.25
N GLY A 97 0.60 -10.92 -0.68
CA GLY A 97 0.65 -11.96 -1.70
C GLY A 97 1.19 -11.46 -3.04
N LEU A 98 0.73 -10.30 -3.50
CA LEU A 98 1.22 -9.66 -4.73
C LEU A 98 2.73 -9.36 -4.63
N GLY A 99 3.19 -8.76 -3.53
CA GLY A 99 4.60 -8.47 -3.32
C GLY A 99 5.46 -9.75 -3.31
N LEU A 100 5.02 -10.80 -2.62
CA LEU A 100 5.72 -12.09 -2.58
C LEU A 100 5.79 -12.75 -3.96
N GLN A 101 4.70 -12.70 -4.72
CA GLN A 101 4.64 -13.25 -6.08
C GLN A 101 5.60 -12.51 -7.01
N ALA A 102 5.65 -11.18 -6.93
CA ALA A 102 6.58 -10.38 -7.73
C ALA A 102 8.07 -10.67 -7.40
N MET A 103 8.34 -11.04 -6.14
CA MET A 103 9.67 -11.49 -5.68
C MET A 103 9.97 -12.97 -6.00
N GLY A 104 9.03 -13.69 -6.63
CA GLY A 104 9.19 -15.11 -6.96
C GLY A 104 8.95 -16.09 -5.81
N ASP A 105 8.47 -15.64 -4.65
CA ASP A 105 8.03 -16.52 -3.56
C ASP A 105 6.58 -16.97 -3.78
N SER A 106 6.39 -17.88 -4.73
CA SER A 106 5.07 -18.43 -5.05
C SER A 106 4.44 -19.16 -3.85
N THR A 107 5.25 -19.76 -2.98
CA THR A 107 4.72 -20.50 -1.82
C THR A 107 4.20 -19.54 -0.76
N GLY A 108 4.93 -18.44 -0.50
CA GLY A 108 4.49 -17.37 0.38
C GLY A 108 3.25 -16.66 -0.13
N ALA A 109 3.23 -16.32 -1.42
CA ALA A 109 2.09 -15.68 -2.06
C ALA A 109 0.82 -16.56 -2.01
N LEU A 110 0.93 -17.86 -2.28
CA LEU A 110 -0.17 -18.82 -2.15
C LEU A 110 -0.80 -18.77 -0.75
N ARG A 111 0.03 -18.83 0.31
CA ARG A 111 -0.47 -18.76 1.69
C ARG A 111 -1.15 -17.42 2.00
N ALA A 112 -0.61 -16.33 1.47
CA ALA A 112 -1.16 -14.99 1.68
C ALA A 112 -2.54 -14.85 1.01
N PHE A 113 -2.68 -15.25 -0.25
CA PHE A 113 -3.97 -15.21 -0.95
C PHE A 113 -5.01 -16.15 -0.32
N GLN A 114 -4.62 -17.36 0.09
CA GLN A 114 -5.50 -18.25 0.84
C GLN A 114 -6.02 -17.61 2.13
N ARG A 115 -5.17 -16.85 2.84
CA ARG A 115 -5.59 -16.13 4.04
C ARG A 115 -6.55 -14.99 3.73
N ALA A 116 -6.31 -14.22 2.66
CA ALA A 116 -7.23 -13.17 2.20
C ALA A 116 -8.62 -13.75 1.87
N VAL A 117 -8.69 -14.82 1.07
CA VAL A 117 -9.94 -15.53 0.72
C VAL A 117 -10.61 -16.15 1.95
N SER A 118 -9.84 -16.66 2.91
CA SER A 118 -10.39 -17.19 4.17
C SER A 118 -11.02 -16.11 5.04
N LEU A 119 -10.52 -14.88 5.02
CA LEU A 119 -11.10 -13.75 5.76
C LEU A 119 -12.34 -13.23 5.05
N ASN A 120 -12.27 -13.09 3.73
CA ASN A 120 -13.38 -12.65 2.90
C ASN A 120 -13.49 -13.53 1.64
N PRO A 121 -14.37 -14.55 1.63
CA PRO A 121 -14.59 -15.39 0.46
C PRO A 121 -15.15 -14.65 -0.76
N GLY A 122 -15.69 -13.44 -0.57
CA GLY A 122 -16.20 -12.57 -1.63
C GLY A 122 -15.14 -11.62 -2.23
N TYR A 123 -13.89 -11.68 -1.76
CA TYR A 123 -12.83 -10.83 -2.28
C TYR A 123 -12.29 -11.40 -3.61
N ALA A 124 -12.90 -10.95 -4.71
CA ALA A 124 -12.67 -11.48 -6.05
C ALA A 124 -11.20 -11.40 -6.47
N GLU A 125 -10.54 -10.26 -6.19
CA GLU A 125 -9.14 -10.03 -6.56
C GLU A 125 -8.19 -11.04 -5.90
N ALA A 126 -8.44 -11.41 -4.65
CA ALA A 126 -7.66 -12.42 -3.96
C ALA A 126 -7.96 -13.84 -4.48
N ALA A 127 -9.20 -14.13 -4.86
CA ALA A 127 -9.59 -15.41 -5.44
C ALA A 127 -8.98 -15.61 -6.84
N ASP A 128 -8.99 -14.57 -7.67
CA ASP A 128 -8.37 -14.59 -9.00
C ASP A 128 -6.85 -14.75 -8.89
N ALA A 129 -6.21 -14.01 -7.98
CA ALA A 129 -4.79 -14.15 -7.71
C ALA A 129 -4.43 -15.57 -7.23
N LEU A 130 -5.23 -16.14 -6.32
CA LEU A 130 -5.06 -17.50 -5.83
C LEU A 130 -5.19 -18.55 -6.95
N ALA A 131 -6.13 -18.37 -7.88
CA ALA A 131 -6.29 -19.26 -9.02
C ALA A 131 -5.07 -19.19 -9.95
N SER A 132 -4.58 -17.98 -10.24
CA SER A 132 -3.46 -17.76 -11.16
C SER A 132 -2.12 -18.33 -10.68
N ILE A 133 -1.92 -18.46 -9.37
CA ILE A 133 -0.65 -18.94 -8.81
C ILE A 133 -0.55 -20.48 -8.77
N GLY A 134 -1.66 -21.17 -8.96
CA GLY A 134 -1.74 -22.63 -8.96
C GLY A 134 -1.57 -23.27 -10.35
N GLU A 135 -1.56 -22.46 -11.42
CA GLU A 135 -1.32 -22.88 -12.82
C GLU A 135 0.17 -22.87 -13.17
#